data_AF-A0A925XDT2-F1
#
_entry.id   AF-A0A925XDT2-F1
#
_cell.length_a   1.000
_cell.length_b   1.000
_cell.length_c   1.000
_cell.angle_alpha   90.00
_cell.angle_beta   90.00
_cell.angle_gamma   90.00
#
_symmetry.space_group_name_H-M   'P 1'
#
loop_
_entity.id
_entity.type
_entity.pdbx_description
1 polymer ?
#
loop_
_entity_poly.entity_id
_entity_poly.type
_entity_poly.pdbx_seq_one_letter_code
_entity_poly.pdbx_strand_id
1 'polypeptide(L)'
;FMLVREGNKIRFRLNKSLGFFGGLATCMPKDTHKLMNRFMVFILGGPVASLVFALLMGLALYVSKADVTQVEGFLTDFFFKSSLLVSGGIFLTSIIPMQSAGFYSDGARVLQLLRGGAEAKINTTLMTTMAQLMAGTRPSQLNTALLEEAIALPIQSFFKSYCHYYLYLAYFDANELSKADVHLENALTYKEQLPKFYPALLYLEKAFFVAVTERNALAARTYFTQAKRSNLIPKHTFLKAEAAVLWAENKPEEAHERAQKALTTLKKSNEQGAAAFEKEWLEKITNSVIGLPHQIRHS
;
A
#
# COMPACT_ATOMS: atom_id res chain seq x y z
N PHE A 1 2.11 20.51 -1.66
CA PHE A 1 0.95 20.49 -0.73
C PHE A 1 0.09 19.26 -0.97
N MET A 2 -0.77 18.87 -0.04
CA MET A 2 -1.63 17.69 -0.11
C MET A 2 -3.00 18.02 0.48
N LEU A 3 -4.06 17.67 -0.24
CA LEU A 3 -5.44 17.71 0.26
C LEU A 3 -5.83 16.30 0.68
N VAL A 4 -6.24 16.14 1.95
CA VAL A 4 -6.70 14.85 2.48
C VAL A 4 -8.15 15.01 2.94
N ARG A 5 -9.04 14.17 2.41
CA ARG A 5 -10.41 14.06 2.91
C ARG A 5 -10.47 13.00 4.00
N GLU A 6 -10.67 13.43 5.24
CA GLU A 6 -10.89 12.55 6.40
C GLU A 6 -12.36 12.66 6.82
N GLY A 7 -13.15 11.64 6.49
CA GLY A 7 -14.60 11.66 6.70
C GLY A 7 -15.29 12.78 5.88
N ASN A 8 -15.89 13.74 6.58
CA ASN A 8 -16.54 14.92 5.99
C ASN A 8 -15.67 16.18 5.99
N LYS A 9 -14.40 16.10 6.43
CA LYS A 9 -13.50 17.26 6.51
C LYS A 9 -12.40 17.17 5.46
N ILE A 10 -12.10 18.29 4.81
CA ILE A 10 -10.93 18.45 3.93
C ILE A 10 -9.83 19.10 4.77
N ARG A 11 -8.66 18.46 4.84
CA ARG A 11 -7.49 18.99 5.54
C ARG A 11 -6.37 19.28 4.57
N PHE A 12 -5.79 20.47 4.70
CA PHE A 12 -4.60 20.86 3.97
C PHE A 12 -3.34 20.42 4.73
N ARG A 13 -2.40 19.78 4.04
CA ARG A 13 -1.12 19.31 4.60
C ARG A 13 0.03 19.66 3.68
N LEU A 14 1.21 19.89 4.26
CA LEU A 14 2.46 19.99 3.50
C LEU A 14 2.95 18.58 3.17
N ASN A 15 3.08 18.29 1.87
CA ASN A 15 3.68 17.04 1.40
C ASN A 15 5.20 17.16 1.58
N LYS A 16 5.78 16.43 2.54
CA LYS A 16 7.22 16.44 2.84
C LYS A 16 8.00 15.33 2.13
N SER A 17 7.33 14.49 1.34
CA SER A 17 7.98 13.37 0.64
C SER A 17 8.29 13.73 -0.81
N LEU A 18 9.59 13.85 -1.11
CA LEU A 18 10.13 14.15 -2.43
C LEU A 18 9.72 13.13 -3.52
N GLY A 19 9.42 11.88 -3.14
CA GLY A 19 8.93 10.86 -4.07
C GLY A 19 7.51 11.09 -4.63
N PHE A 20 6.77 12.06 -4.08
CA PHE A 20 5.40 12.39 -4.49
C PHE A 20 5.31 13.78 -5.16
N PHE A 21 6.43 14.29 -5.67
CA PHE A 21 6.55 15.65 -6.23
C PHE A 21 5.82 15.85 -7.59
N GLY A 22 5.13 14.82 -8.11
CA GLY A 22 4.38 14.86 -9.36
C GLY A 22 2.87 15.01 -9.25
N GLY A 23 2.30 15.21 -8.05
CA GLY A 23 0.84 15.31 -7.87
C GLY A 23 0.15 13.95 -7.99
N LEU A 24 0.24 13.13 -6.94
CA LEU A 24 -0.44 11.84 -6.88
C LEU A 24 -1.79 11.98 -6.16
N ALA A 25 -2.86 11.57 -6.84
CA ALA A 25 -4.17 11.39 -6.24
C ALA A 25 -4.33 9.92 -5.83
N THR A 26 -4.72 9.67 -4.58
CA THR A 26 -5.08 8.33 -4.10
C THR A 26 -6.52 8.37 -3.62
N CYS A 27 -7.34 7.41 -4.07
CA CYS A 27 -8.71 7.25 -3.62
C CYS A 27 -8.80 5.95 -2.82
N MET A 28 -9.38 6.03 -1.62
CA MET A 28 -9.57 4.87 -0.75
C MET A 28 -11.03 4.42 -0.84
N PRO A 29 -11.29 3.17 -1.27
CA PRO A 29 -12.63 2.63 -1.27
C PRO A 29 -13.12 2.46 0.18
N LYS A 30 -14.37 2.85 0.43
CA LYS A 30 -15.03 2.67 1.74
C LYS A 30 -15.83 1.39 1.85
N ASP A 31 -16.10 0.75 0.72
CA ASP A 31 -16.92 -0.45 0.58
C ASP A 31 -16.57 -1.15 -0.75
N THR A 32 -17.10 -2.36 -0.93
CA THR A 32 -16.90 -3.18 -2.13
C THR A 32 -18.01 -3.04 -3.18
N HIS A 33 -19.08 -2.28 -2.92
CA HIS A 33 -20.23 -2.14 -3.82
C HIS A 33 -19.85 -1.41 -5.12
N LYS A 34 -19.94 -2.12 -6.25
CA LYS A 34 -19.49 -1.62 -7.57
C LYS A 34 -18.03 -1.12 -7.55
N LEU A 35 -17.17 -1.76 -6.74
CA LEU A 35 -15.77 -1.39 -6.58
C LEU A 35 -15.07 -1.28 -7.93
N MET A 36 -15.29 -2.24 -8.82
CA MET A 36 -14.62 -2.27 -10.12
C MET A 36 -15.02 -1.09 -11.01
N ASN A 37 -16.31 -0.77 -11.07
CA ASN A 37 -16.79 0.36 -11.86
C ASN A 37 -16.24 1.69 -11.33
N ARG A 38 -16.22 1.86 -10.00
CA ARG A 38 -15.65 3.05 -9.37
C ARG A 38 -14.14 3.14 -9.61
N PHE A 39 -13.44 2.02 -9.57
CA PHE A 39 -12.01 1.96 -9.83
C PHE A 39 -11.69 2.27 -11.30
N MET A 40 -12.48 1.76 -12.25
CA MET A 40 -12.36 2.13 -13.67
C MET A 40 -12.56 3.63 -13.89
N VAL A 41 -13.59 4.24 -13.28
CA VAL A 41 -13.82 5.70 -13.35
C VAL A 41 -12.64 6.46 -12.73
N PHE A 42 -12.10 5.98 -11.62
CA PHE A 42 -10.95 6.59 -10.96
C PHE A 42 -9.69 6.53 -11.84
N ILE A 43 -9.37 5.37 -12.39
CA ILE A 43 -8.20 5.18 -13.28
C ILE A 43 -8.32 6.06 -14.52
N LEU A 44 -9.50 6.12 -15.14
CA LEU A 44 -9.71 6.93 -16.35
C LEU A 44 -9.76 8.43 -16.06
N GLY A 45 -9.99 8.85 -14.81
CA GLY A 45 -10.08 10.25 -14.45
C GLY A 45 -8.83 11.05 -14.81
N GLY A 46 -7.64 10.48 -14.63
CA GLY A 46 -6.37 11.11 -15.02
C GLY A 46 -6.26 11.35 -16.52
N PRO A 47 -6.24 10.28 -17.35
CA PRO A 47 -6.20 10.39 -18.80
C PRO A 47 -7.31 11.28 -19.38
N VAL A 48 -8.56 11.15 -18.90
CA VAL A 48 -9.68 11.95 -19.39
C VAL A 48 -9.50 13.42 -19.05
N ALA A 49 -9.06 13.76 -17.83
CA ALA A 49 -8.78 15.16 -17.47
C ALA A 49 -7.66 15.75 -18.31
N SER A 50 -6.57 15.01 -18.53
CA SER A 50 -5.46 15.43 -19.39
C SER A 50 -5.90 15.65 -20.83
N LEU A 51 -6.75 14.78 -21.38
CA LEU A 51 -7.30 14.92 -22.73
C LEU A 51 -8.21 16.14 -22.83
N VAL A 52 -9.15 16.31 -21.90
CA VAL A 52 -10.08 17.47 -21.89
C VAL A 52 -9.28 18.77 -21.79
N PHE A 53 -8.28 18.84 -20.91
CA PHE A 53 -7.45 20.03 -20.78
C PHE A 53 -6.62 20.29 -22.04
N ALA A 54 -6.03 19.27 -22.64
CA ALA A 54 -5.32 19.38 -23.92
C ALA A 54 -6.25 19.94 -25.03
N LEU A 55 -7.47 19.40 -25.15
CA LEU A 55 -8.45 19.87 -26.14
C LEU A 55 -8.87 21.33 -25.88
N LEU A 56 -9.07 21.72 -24.61
CA LEU A 56 -9.37 23.11 -24.25
C LEU A 56 -8.22 24.06 -24.61
N MET A 57 -6.97 23.66 -24.39
CA MET A 57 -5.79 24.46 -24.78
C MET A 57 -5.64 24.52 -26.31
N GLY A 58 -5.92 23.44 -27.02
CA GLY A 58 -5.96 23.42 -28.49
C GLY A 58 -7.05 24.34 -29.07
N LEU A 59 -8.23 24.34 -28.46
CA LEU A 59 -9.31 25.26 -28.83
C LEU A 59 -8.93 26.71 -28.51
N ALA A 60 -8.34 26.97 -27.35
CA ALA A 60 -7.86 28.29 -26.97
C ALA A 60 -6.81 28.81 -27.95
N LEU A 61 -5.88 27.96 -28.42
CA LEU A 61 -4.94 28.30 -29.49
C LEU A 61 -5.64 28.66 -30.80
N TYR A 62 -6.62 27.85 -31.20
CA TYR A 62 -7.33 28.05 -32.46
C TYR A 62 -8.15 29.34 -32.48
N VAL A 63 -8.79 29.68 -31.35
CA VAL A 63 -9.59 30.91 -31.21
C VAL A 63 -8.72 32.13 -30.92
N SER A 64 -7.56 31.93 -30.28
CA SER A 64 -6.62 32.99 -29.98
C SER A 64 -6.15 33.67 -31.27
N LYS A 65 -6.44 34.95 -31.40
CA LYS A 65 -5.85 35.84 -32.41
C LYS A 65 -4.61 36.53 -31.85
N ALA A 66 -3.84 35.83 -31.01
CA ALA A 66 -2.64 36.38 -30.39
C ALA A 66 -1.64 36.81 -31.47
N ASP A 67 -1.28 38.09 -31.45
CA ASP A 67 -0.23 38.61 -32.31
C ASP A 67 1.14 38.24 -31.71
N VAL A 68 1.77 37.23 -32.30
CA VAL A 68 3.05 36.67 -31.84
C VAL A 68 4.21 37.67 -31.97
N THR A 69 4.01 38.78 -32.69
CA THR A 69 5.01 39.85 -32.78
C THR A 69 5.08 40.68 -31.50
N GLN A 70 4.02 40.67 -30.68
CA GLN A 70 4.00 41.29 -29.36
C GLN A 70 4.38 40.28 -28.28
N VAL A 71 5.05 40.76 -27.23
CA VAL A 71 5.51 39.91 -26.11
C VAL A 71 4.34 39.17 -25.45
N GLU A 72 3.20 39.85 -25.26
CA GLU A 72 2.00 39.25 -24.65
C GLU A 72 1.38 38.15 -25.52
N GLY A 73 1.34 38.35 -26.84
CA GLY A 73 0.85 37.36 -27.79
C GLY A 73 1.78 36.15 -27.88
N PHE A 74 3.11 36.38 -27.87
CA PHE A 74 4.10 35.30 -27.80
C PHE A 74 3.96 34.47 -26.52
N LEU A 75 3.83 35.12 -25.35
CA LEU A 75 3.68 34.40 -24.07
C LEU A 75 2.38 33.58 -24.03
N THR A 76 1.29 34.14 -24.56
CA THR A 76 -0.01 33.46 -24.62
C THR A 76 0.04 32.23 -25.54
N ASP A 77 0.61 32.38 -26.74
CA ASP A 77 0.81 31.28 -27.70
C ASP A 77 1.72 30.18 -27.12
N PHE A 78 2.84 30.57 -26.51
CA PHE A 78 3.76 29.64 -25.86
C PHE A 78 3.08 28.88 -24.71
N PHE A 79 2.33 29.57 -23.86
CA PHE A 79 1.61 28.96 -22.74
C PHE A 79 0.62 27.89 -23.21
N PHE A 80 -0.21 28.19 -24.21
CA PHE A 80 -1.18 27.21 -24.68
C PHE A 80 -0.51 26.06 -25.44
N LYS A 81 0.51 26.31 -26.28
CA LYS A 81 1.26 25.24 -27.00
C LYS A 81 1.96 24.31 -26.02
N SER A 82 2.67 24.85 -25.04
CA SER A 82 3.34 24.03 -24.03
C SER A 82 2.34 23.24 -23.19
N SER A 83 1.22 23.85 -22.78
CA SER A 83 0.16 23.18 -22.01
C SER A 83 -0.52 22.05 -22.81
N LEU A 84 -0.80 22.28 -24.10
CA LEU A 84 -1.32 21.27 -25.03
C LEU A 84 -0.35 20.08 -25.16
N LEU A 85 0.92 20.36 -25.44
CA LEU A 85 1.94 19.32 -25.64
C LEU A 85 2.18 18.50 -24.38
N VAL A 86 2.34 19.16 -23.22
CA VAL A 86 2.56 18.48 -21.95
C VAL A 86 1.35 17.63 -21.57
N SER A 87 0.15 18.19 -21.64
CA SER A 87 -1.08 17.46 -21.24
C SER A 87 -1.44 16.35 -22.21
N GLY A 88 -1.24 16.57 -23.52
CA GLY A 88 -1.36 15.53 -24.54
C GLY A 88 -0.34 14.41 -24.35
N GLY A 89 0.91 14.75 -24.02
CA GLY A 89 1.94 13.77 -23.69
C GLY A 89 1.59 12.93 -22.44
N ILE A 90 1.08 13.56 -21.38
CA ILE A 90 0.60 12.86 -20.18
C ILE A 90 -0.56 11.91 -20.54
N PHE A 91 -1.52 12.36 -21.36
CA PHE A 91 -2.61 11.51 -21.83
C PHE A 91 -2.08 10.27 -22.56
N LEU A 92 -1.19 10.45 -23.55
CA LEU A 92 -0.64 9.36 -24.34
C LEU A 92 0.11 8.35 -23.47
N THR A 93 1.01 8.83 -22.61
CA THR A 93 1.78 7.95 -21.70
C THR A 93 0.91 7.23 -20.67
N SER A 94 -0.24 7.80 -20.31
CA SER A 94 -1.16 7.18 -19.34
C SER A 94 -2.12 6.16 -20.00
N ILE A 95 -2.58 6.41 -21.23
CA ILE A 95 -3.55 5.56 -21.93
C ILE A 95 -2.90 4.42 -22.74
N ILE A 96 -1.66 4.57 -23.19
CA ILE A 96 -0.96 3.50 -23.89
C ILE A 96 -0.64 2.38 -22.88
N PRO A 97 -1.07 1.13 -23.13
CA PRO A 97 -0.79 0.02 -22.23
C PRO A 97 0.72 -0.25 -22.13
N MET A 98 1.31 0.07 -20.98
CA MET A 98 2.73 -0.12 -20.71
C MET A 98 2.93 -0.65 -19.29
N GLN A 99 4.00 -1.42 -19.09
CA GLN A 99 4.46 -1.89 -17.78
C GLN A 99 5.93 -1.48 -17.60
N SER A 100 6.25 -0.84 -16.49
CA SER A 100 7.62 -0.45 -16.15
C SER A 100 7.86 -0.57 -14.64
N ALA A 101 8.97 -1.20 -14.25
CA ALA A 101 9.40 -1.36 -12.86
C ALA A 101 8.32 -1.92 -11.90
N GLY A 102 7.46 -2.82 -12.38
CA GLY A 102 6.36 -3.39 -11.58
C GLY A 102 5.10 -2.52 -11.49
N PHE A 103 5.07 -1.36 -12.16
CA PHE A 103 3.90 -0.51 -12.27
C PHE A 103 3.26 -0.62 -13.66
N TYR A 104 1.93 -0.62 -13.69
CA TYR A 104 1.12 -0.59 -14.91
C TYR A 104 0.59 0.83 -15.17
N SER A 105 0.60 1.25 -16.44
CA SER A 105 -0.12 2.47 -16.87
C SER A 105 -1.63 2.34 -16.64
N ASP A 106 -2.33 3.47 -16.61
CA ASP A 106 -3.78 3.51 -16.42
C ASP A 106 -4.52 2.75 -17.54
N GLY A 107 -4.05 2.90 -18.78
CA GLY A 107 -4.55 2.15 -19.93
C GLY A 107 -4.32 0.64 -19.82
N ALA A 108 -3.16 0.21 -19.30
CA ALA A 108 -2.90 -1.22 -19.06
C ALA A 108 -3.85 -1.80 -17.99
N ARG A 109 -4.12 -1.03 -16.92
CA ARG A 109 -5.07 -1.44 -15.88
C ARG A 109 -6.49 -1.56 -16.43
N VAL A 110 -6.96 -0.56 -17.17
CA VAL A 110 -8.30 -0.58 -17.78
C VAL A 110 -8.43 -1.76 -18.76
N LEU A 111 -7.43 -1.96 -19.61
CA LEU A 111 -7.42 -3.07 -20.56
C LEU A 111 -7.46 -4.44 -19.85
N GLN A 112 -6.71 -4.61 -18.76
CA GLN A 112 -6.75 -5.85 -17.97
C GLN A 112 -8.13 -6.09 -17.36
N LEU A 113 -8.76 -5.05 -16.80
CA LEU A 113 -10.10 -5.15 -16.23
C LEU A 113 -11.16 -5.52 -17.27
N LEU A 114 -11.07 -4.93 -18.47
CA LEU A 114 -11.99 -5.21 -19.57
C LEU A 114 -11.76 -6.58 -20.22
N ARG A 115 -10.50 -6.99 -20.38
CA ARG A 115 -10.13 -8.26 -21.00
C ARG A 115 -10.43 -9.47 -20.11
N GLY A 116 -10.52 -9.25 -18.80
CA GLY A 116 -10.76 -10.32 -17.83
C GLY A 116 -9.63 -11.35 -17.80
N GLY A 117 -9.97 -12.60 -17.49
CA GLY A 117 -9.01 -13.70 -17.39
C GLY A 117 -8.37 -13.85 -16.01
N ALA A 118 -7.38 -14.76 -15.92
CA ALA A 118 -6.76 -15.14 -14.66
C ALA A 118 -6.05 -13.97 -13.97
N GLU A 119 -5.28 -13.15 -14.71
CA GLU A 119 -4.59 -11.97 -14.15
C GLU A 119 -5.58 -10.95 -13.57
N ALA A 120 -6.67 -10.69 -14.30
CA ALA A 120 -7.72 -9.79 -13.85
C ALA A 120 -8.44 -10.34 -12.61
N LYS A 121 -8.63 -11.66 -12.51
CA LYS A 121 -9.20 -12.31 -11.31
C LYS A 121 -8.29 -12.10 -10.10
N ILE A 122 -6.97 -12.33 -10.22
CA ILE A 122 -6.03 -12.09 -9.11
C ILE A 122 -6.06 -10.62 -8.68
N ASN A 123 -5.96 -9.69 -9.63
CA ASN A 123 -6.00 -8.26 -9.35
C ASN A 123 -7.32 -7.83 -8.68
N THR A 124 -8.46 -8.32 -9.17
CA THR A 124 -9.77 -8.03 -8.59
C THR A 124 -9.90 -8.56 -7.16
N THR A 125 -9.45 -9.78 -6.91
CA THR A 125 -9.40 -10.37 -5.57
C THR A 125 -8.54 -9.51 -4.63
N LEU A 126 -7.36 -9.12 -5.09
CA LEU A 126 -6.43 -8.28 -4.33
C LEU A 126 -7.06 -6.93 -3.96
N MET A 127 -7.63 -6.25 -4.95
CA MET A 127 -8.29 -4.96 -4.74
C MET A 127 -9.50 -5.06 -3.81
N THR A 128 -10.28 -6.12 -3.92
CA THR A 128 -11.43 -6.37 -3.03
C THR A 128 -10.96 -6.60 -1.60
N THR A 129 -9.90 -7.38 -1.41
CA THR A 129 -9.27 -7.64 -0.10
C THR A 129 -8.74 -6.35 0.52
N MET A 130 -8.01 -5.55 -0.24
CA MET A 130 -7.54 -4.23 0.22
C MET A 130 -8.69 -3.31 0.61
N ALA A 131 -9.77 -3.28 -0.19
CA ALA A 131 -10.95 -2.48 0.12
C ALA A 131 -11.64 -2.93 1.41
N GLN A 132 -11.73 -4.24 1.67
CA GLN A 132 -12.25 -4.77 2.93
C GLN A 132 -11.41 -4.34 4.13
N LEU A 133 -10.08 -4.46 4.04
CA LEU A 133 -9.17 -4.01 5.10
C LEU A 133 -9.25 -2.50 5.34
N MET A 134 -9.34 -1.69 4.29
CA MET A 134 -9.53 -0.23 4.40
C MET A 134 -10.88 0.13 5.03
N ALA A 135 -11.92 -0.65 4.74
CA ALA A 135 -13.25 -0.51 5.34
C ALA A 135 -13.30 -0.95 6.82
N GLY A 136 -12.21 -1.50 7.37
CA GLY A 136 -12.15 -1.97 8.76
C GLY A 136 -12.49 -3.44 8.96
N THR A 137 -12.65 -4.22 7.89
CA THR A 137 -12.85 -5.68 7.98
C THR A 137 -11.59 -6.30 8.56
N ARG A 138 -11.73 -7.04 9.66
CA ARG A 138 -10.60 -7.68 10.36
C ARG A 138 -9.96 -8.75 9.44
N PRO A 139 -8.63 -8.99 9.47
CA PRO A 139 -8.02 -10.00 8.61
C PRO A 139 -8.65 -11.40 8.70
N SER A 140 -9.01 -11.87 9.89
CA SER A 140 -9.72 -13.14 10.11
C SER A 140 -11.11 -13.23 9.44
N GLN A 141 -11.69 -12.10 9.04
CA GLN A 141 -12.99 -12.02 8.37
C GLN A 141 -12.86 -11.88 6.85
N LEU A 142 -11.63 -11.87 6.32
CA LEU A 142 -11.41 -11.85 4.87
C LEU A 142 -11.91 -13.15 4.24
N ASN A 143 -12.34 -13.06 2.99
CA ASN A 143 -12.72 -14.25 2.22
C ASN A 143 -11.45 -14.96 1.73
N THR A 144 -10.92 -15.86 2.56
CA THR A 144 -9.72 -16.65 2.26
C THR A 144 -9.91 -17.54 1.04
N ALA A 145 -11.12 -18.08 0.80
CA ALA A 145 -11.41 -18.90 -0.37
C ALA A 145 -11.16 -18.15 -1.69
N LEU A 146 -11.53 -16.87 -1.78
CA LEU A 146 -11.24 -16.06 -2.98
C LEU A 146 -9.74 -15.84 -3.21
N LEU A 147 -8.97 -15.67 -2.12
CA LEU A 147 -7.51 -15.53 -2.19
C LEU A 147 -6.85 -16.86 -2.58
N GLU A 148 -7.34 -17.98 -2.05
CA GLU A 148 -6.90 -19.34 -2.38
C GLU A 148 -7.19 -19.69 -3.85
N GLU A 149 -8.39 -19.36 -4.34
CA GLU A 149 -8.71 -19.49 -5.75
C GLU A 149 -7.77 -18.66 -6.63
N ALA A 150 -7.40 -17.44 -6.21
CA ALA A 150 -6.51 -16.57 -6.97
C ALA A 150 -5.08 -17.14 -7.07
N ILE A 151 -4.53 -17.68 -5.98
CA ILE A 151 -3.20 -18.32 -6.01
C ILE A 151 -3.19 -19.64 -6.78
N ALA A 152 -4.32 -20.35 -6.83
CA ALA A 152 -4.47 -21.62 -7.55
C ALA A 152 -4.55 -21.48 -9.08
N LEU A 153 -4.77 -20.26 -9.61
CA LEU A 153 -4.84 -20.04 -11.05
C LEU A 153 -3.52 -20.43 -11.74
N PRO A 154 -3.55 -21.10 -12.91
CA PRO A 154 -2.36 -21.63 -13.57
C PRO A 154 -1.58 -20.56 -14.36
N ILE A 155 -1.31 -19.42 -13.73
CA ILE A 155 -0.52 -18.32 -14.30
C ILE A 155 0.62 -17.94 -13.35
N GLN A 156 1.73 -17.50 -13.93
CA GLN A 156 2.82 -16.87 -13.18
C GLN A 156 2.50 -15.38 -13.01
N SER A 157 2.29 -14.95 -11.77
CA SER A 157 2.02 -13.55 -11.47
C SER A 157 2.56 -13.21 -10.08
N PHE A 158 3.35 -12.14 -9.99
CA PHE A 158 3.91 -11.68 -8.72
C PHE A 158 2.80 -11.21 -7.76
N PHE A 159 1.60 -10.89 -8.26
CA PHE A 159 0.43 -10.57 -7.43
C PHE A 159 0.03 -11.74 -6.50
N LYS A 160 0.41 -12.98 -6.82
CA LYS A 160 0.23 -14.12 -5.91
C LYS A 160 0.96 -13.95 -4.58
N SER A 161 2.12 -13.28 -4.58
CA SER A 161 2.83 -12.94 -3.34
C SER A 161 1.99 -12.05 -2.42
N TYR A 162 1.21 -11.13 -3.00
CA TYR A 162 0.27 -10.30 -2.24
C TYR A 162 -0.92 -11.10 -1.71
N CYS A 163 -1.46 -12.03 -2.51
CA CYS A 163 -2.51 -12.93 -2.02
C CYS A 163 -2.01 -13.79 -0.84
N HIS A 164 -0.80 -14.33 -0.95
CA HIS A 164 -0.16 -15.06 0.14
C HIS A 164 0.04 -14.18 1.40
N TYR A 165 0.47 -12.94 1.24
CA TYR A 165 0.57 -12.00 2.37
C TYR A 165 -0.78 -11.78 3.07
N TYR A 166 -1.87 -11.58 2.32
CA TYR A 166 -3.20 -11.41 2.93
C TYR A 166 -3.76 -12.69 3.54
N LEU A 167 -3.46 -13.86 2.98
CA LEU A 167 -3.76 -15.15 3.59
C LEU A 167 -2.98 -15.34 4.90
N TYR A 168 -1.70 -14.96 4.93
CA TYR A 168 -0.91 -14.93 6.17
C TYR A 168 -1.61 -14.10 7.24
N LEU A 169 -2.01 -12.86 6.93
CA LEU A 169 -2.71 -12.00 7.90
C LEU A 169 -4.02 -12.63 8.37
N ALA A 170 -4.81 -13.18 7.45
CA ALA A 170 -6.10 -13.79 7.77
C ALA A 170 -5.95 -15.01 8.70
N TYR A 171 -5.05 -15.92 8.36
CA TYR A 171 -4.79 -17.10 9.16
C TYR A 171 -4.11 -16.76 10.49
N PHE A 172 -3.23 -15.77 10.52
CA PHE A 172 -2.57 -15.36 11.75
C PHE A 172 -3.57 -14.75 12.73
N ASP A 173 -4.45 -13.88 12.25
CA ASP A 173 -5.51 -13.29 13.06
C ASP A 173 -6.58 -14.33 13.48
N ALA A 174 -6.78 -15.39 12.70
CA ALA A 174 -7.60 -16.54 13.06
C ALA A 174 -6.89 -17.57 13.97
N ASN A 175 -5.65 -17.29 14.40
CA ASN A 175 -4.81 -18.17 15.23
C ASN A 175 -4.46 -19.53 14.57
N GLU A 176 -4.51 -19.61 13.25
CA GLU A 176 -4.13 -20.76 12.41
C GLU A 176 -2.64 -20.66 12.02
N LEU A 177 -1.76 -20.72 13.03
CA LEU A 177 -0.35 -20.32 12.90
C LEU A 177 0.43 -21.11 11.84
N SER A 178 0.19 -22.41 11.72
CA SER A 178 0.87 -23.24 10.70
C SER A 178 0.51 -22.82 9.28
N LYS A 179 -0.75 -22.47 9.02
CA LYS A 179 -1.18 -21.97 7.70
C LYS A 179 -0.61 -20.58 7.43
N ALA A 180 -0.61 -19.72 8.45
CA ALA A 180 -0.03 -18.39 8.36
C ALA A 180 1.44 -18.43 7.96
N ASP A 181 2.22 -19.31 8.60
CA ASP A 181 3.65 -19.49 8.31
C ASP A 181 3.90 -19.95 6.88
N VAL A 182 3.16 -20.97 6.42
CA VAL A 182 3.24 -21.50 5.05
C VAL A 182 2.98 -20.39 4.03
N HIS A 183 1.96 -19.56 4.24
CA HIS A 183 1.67 -18.48 3.31
C HIS A 183 2.71 -17.36 3.36
N LEU A 184 3.27 -17.05 4.52
CA LEU A 184 4.33 -16.05 4.62
C LEU A 184 5.62 -16.49 3.91
N GLU A 185 6.00 -17.76 4.04
CA GLU A 185 7.11 -18.37 3.29
C GLU A 185 6.85 -18.35 1.78
N ASN A 186 5.65 -18.76 1.36
CA ASN A 186 5.24 -18.72 -0.04
C ASN A 186 5.29 -17.29 -0.61
N ALA A 187 4.91 -16.26 0.17
CA ALA A 187 5.03 -14.88 -0.27
C ALA A 187 6.49 -14.49 -0.57
N LEU A 188 7.45 -14.95 0.24
CA LEU A 188 8.88 -14.68 0.09
C LEU A 188 9.53 -15.38 -1.11
N THR A 189 8.93 -16.46 -1.63
CA THR A 189 9.44 -17.15 -2.84
C THR A 189 9.50 -16.24 -4.08
N TYR A 190 8.64 -15.22 -4.14
CA TYR A 190 8.57 -14.26 -5.24
C TYR A 190 9.55 -13.08 -5.11
N LYS A 191 10.40 -13.03 -4.08
CA LYS A 191 11.19 -11.84 -3.69
C LYS A 191 11.97 -11.15 -4.81
N GLU A 192 12.45 -11.90 -5.80
CA GLU A 192 13.24 -11.38 -6.92
C GLU A 192 12.39 -10.66 -7.98
N GLN A 193 11.11 -11.03 -8.10
CA GLN A 193 10.17 -10.44 -9.05
C GLN A 193 9.45 -9.22 -8.47
N LEU A 194 9.62 -8.97 -7.18
CA LEU A 194 8.90 -7.93 -6.44
C LEU A 194 9.65 -6.58 -6.48
N PRO A 195 8.93 -5.45 -6.43
CA PRO A 195 9.54 -4.15 -6.21
C PRO A 195 10.40 -4.15 -4.93
N LYS A 196 11.57 -3.51 -4.95
CA LYS A 196 12.59 -3.59 -3.88
C LYS A 196 12.08 -3.36 -2.44
N PHE A 197 11.00 -2.59 -2.26
CA PHE A 197 10.43 -2.32 -0.93
C PHE A 197 9.59 -3.47 -0.39
N TYR A 198 9.02 -4.31 -1.25
CA TYR A 198 8.04 -5.30 -0.86
C TYR A 198 8.66 -6.53 -0.15
N PRO A 199 9.81 -7.08 -0.58
CA PRO A 199 10.51 -8.10 0.20
C PRO A 199 10.89 -7.62 1.62
N ALA A 200 11.24 -6.34 1.77
CA ALA A 200 11.54 -5.78 3.09
C ALA A 200 10.31 -5.75 4.01
N LEU A 201 9.10 -5.50 3.47
CA LEU A 201 7.85 -5.66 4.21
C LEU A 201 7.69 -7.11 4.71
N LEU A 202 7.84 -8.09 3.82
CA LEU A 202 7.68 -9.51 4.16
C LEU A 202 8.69 -9.98 5.20
N TYR A 203 9.94 -9.51 5.15
CA TYR A 203 10.94 -9.80 6.18
C TYR A 203 10.59 -9.20 7.55
N LEU A 204 9.99 -8.01 7.60
CA LEU A 204 9.50 -7.44 8.87
C LEU A 204 8.35 -8.26 9.45
N GLU A 205 7.43 -8.71 8.60
CA GLU A 205 6.32 -9.57 9.02
C GLU A 205 6.83 -10.93 9.50
N LYS A 206 7.82 -11.52 8.82
CA LYS A 206 8.45 -12.77 9.27
C LYS A 206 9.18 -12.60 10.59
N ALA A 207 9.93 -11.51 10.76
CA ALA A 207 10.58 -11.17 12.02
C ALA A 207 9.57 -11.03 13.16
N PHE A 208 8.46 -10.34 12.89
CA PHE A 208 7.37 -10.20 13.85
C PHE A 208 6.74 -11.55 14.20
N PHE A 209 6.36 -12.33 13.20
CA PHE A 209 5.68 -13.62 13.37
C PHE A 209 6.50 -14.59 14.23
N VAL A 210 7.77 -14.84 13.88
CA VAL A 210 8.63 -15.79 14.64
C VAL A 210 8.96 -15.28 16.04
N ALA A 211 9.04 -13.95 16.22
CA ALA A 211 9.26 -13.36 17.55
C ALA A 211 8.08 -13.60 18.49
N VAL A 212 6.84 -13.45 18.01
CA VAL A 212 5.65 -13.50 18.86
C VAL A 212 5.05 -14.90 19.01
N THR A 213 5.29 -15.81 18.07
CA THR A 213 4.79 -17.18 18.10
C THR A 213 5.81 -18.17 18.69
N GLU A 214 7.06 -18.13 18.20
CA GLU A 214 8.10 -19.09 18.58
C GLU A 214 9.04 -18.59 19.69
N ARG A 215 9.03 -17.28 19.98
CA ARG A 215 10.03 -16.62 20.85
C ARG A 215 11.48 -16.82 20.38
N ASN A 216 11.67 -17.06 19.09
CA ASN A 216 12.99 -17.27 18.52
C ASN A 216 13.67 -15.92 18.22
N ALA A 217 14.36 -15.37 19.22
CA ALA A 217 15.01 -14.07 19.13
C ALA A 217 16.05 -13.99 18.01
N LEU A 218 16.83 -15.06 17.81
CA LEU A 218 17.87 -15.11 16.78
C LEU A 218 17.25 -15.06 15.37
N ALA A 219 16.27 -15.91 15.09
CA ALA A 219 15.59 -15.92 13.80
C ALA A 219 14.87 -14.58 13.54
N ALA A 220 14.17 -14.06 14.55
CA ALA A 220 13.50 -12.76 14.46
C ALA A 220 14.47 -11.63 14.09
N ARG A 221 15.63 -11.57 14.77
CA ARG A 221 16.66 -10.57 14.49
C ARG A 221 17.24 -10.74 13.09
N THR A 222 17.50 -11.97 12.65
CA THR A 222 18.02 -12.26 11.29
C THR A 222 17.06 -11.81 10.19
N TYR A 223 15.74 -12.00 10.37
CA TYR A 223 14.77 -11.49 9.39
C TYR A 223 14.68 -9.96 9.45
N PHE A 224 14.69 -9.38 10.65
CA PHE A 224 14.62 -7.92 10.82
C PHE A 224 15.77 -7.19 10.13
N THR A 225 17.00 -7.73 10.19
CA THR A 225 18.18 -7.11 9.57
C THR A 225 18.18 -7.20 8.05
N GLN A 226 17.47 -8.17 7.45
CA GLN A 226 17.31 -8.27 6.00
C GLN A 226 16.38 -7.18 5.42
N ALA A 227 15.51 -6.61 6.23
CA ALA A 227 14.57 -5.58 5.80
C ALA A 227 15.27 -4.23 5.55
N LYS A 228 15.43 -3.87 4.27
CA LYS A 228 15.96 -2.56 3.87
C LYS A 228 14.95 -1.46 4.17
N ARG A 229 15.42 -0.38 4.82
CA ARG A 229 14.61 0.81 5.10
C ARG A 229 14.10 1.44 3.80
N SER A 230 12.82 1.79 3.77
CA SER A 230 12.18 2.45 2.64
C SER A 230 11.07 3.38 3.12
N ASN A 231 10.95 4.56 2.50
CA ASN A 231 9.87 5.50 2.77
C ASN A 231 8.51 5.01 2.24
N LEU A 232 8.50 3.95 1.42
CA LEU A 232 7.29 3.29 0.92
C LEU A 232 6.68 2.31 1.93
N ILE A 233 7.44 1.91 2.96
CA ILE A 233 6.95 1.03 4.02
C ILE A 233 6.42 1.90 5.16
N PRO A 234 5.21 1.65 5.67
CA PRO A 234 4.68 2.37 6.82
C PRO A 234 5.60 2.29 8.04
N LYS A 235 5.77 3.42 8.74
CA LYS A 235 6.66 3.50 9.91
C LYS A 235 6.28 2.52 11.01
N HIS A 236 4.99 2.26 11.20
CA HIS A 236 4.50 1.35 12.23
C HIS A 236 4.98 -0.09 11.98
N THR A 237 5.12 -0.53 10.73
CA THR A 237 5.57 -1.90 10.40
C THR A 237 6.97 -2.18 10.94
N PHE A 238 7.91 -1.24 10.76
CA PHE A 238 9.25 -1.38 11.34
C PHE A 238 9.22 -1.36 12.86
N LEU A 239 8.47 -0.43 13.46
CA LEU A 239 8.38 -0.30 14.92
C LEU A 239 7.73 -1.54 15.56
N LYS A 240 6.72 -2.11 14.91
CA LYS A 240 6.02 -3.34 15.31
C LYS A 240 6.97 -4.53 15.31
N ALA A 241 7.67 -4.76 14.20
CA ALA A 241 8.63 -5.85 14.10
C ALA A 241 9.77 -5.68 15.12
N GLU A 242 10.30 -4.46 15.27
CA GLU A 242 11.38 -4.19 16.24
C GLU A 242 10.94 -4.41 17.69
N ALA A 243 9.73 -3.97 18.05
CA ALA A 243 9.17 -4.22 19.37
C ALA A 243 9.05 -5.72 19.67
N ALA A 244 8.57 -6.51 18.69
CA ALA A 244 8.47 -7.96 18.85
C ALA A 244 9.85 -8.62 18.97
N VAL A 245 10.83 -8.22 18.16
CA VAL A 245 12.20 -8.74 18.25
C VAL A 245 12.81 -8.45 19.63
N LEU A 246 12.72 -7.20 20.11
CA LEU A 246 13.22 -6.81 21.44
C LEU A 246 12.51 -7.58 22.56
N TRP A 247 11.21 -7.85 22.38
CA TRP A 247 10.43 -8.65 23.31
C TRP A 247 10.90 -10.11 23.36
N ALA A 248 11.23 -10.71 22.21
CA ALA A 248 11.83 -12.05 22.15
C ALA A 248 13.27 -12.07 22.71
N GLU A 249 14.02 -10.96 22.60
CA GLU A 249 15.36 -10.79 23.17
C GLU A 249 15.37 -10.56 24.69
N ASN A 250 14.21 -10.60 25.37
CA ASN A 250 14.07 -10.27 26.80
C ASN A 250 14.55 -8.85 27.15
N LYS A 251 14.27 -7.87 26.27
CA LYS A 251 14.49 -6.43 26.51
C LYS A 251 13.15 -5.70 26.65
N PRO A 252 12.42 -5.92 27.77
CA PRO A 252 11.03 -5.48 27.92
C PRO A 252 10.85 -3.96 27.84
N GLU A 253 11.72 -3.18 28.47
CA GLU A 253 11.62 -1.71 28.47
C GLU A 253 11.75 -1.12 27.07
N GLU A 254 12.77 -1.57 26.31
CA GLU A 254 12.96 -1.15 24.92
C GLU A 254 11.80 -1.63 24.03
N ALA A 255 11.32 -2.85 24.23
CA ALA A 255 10.17 -3.39 23.49
C ALA A 255 8.90 -2.55 23.74
N HIS A 256 8.67 -2.14 24.98
CA HIS A 256 7.55 -1.28 25.36
C HIS A 256 7.63 0.09 24.69
N GLU A 257 8.79 0.74 24.73
CA GLU A 257 9.00 2.05 24.08
C GLU A 257 8.72 1.96 22.58
N ARG A 258 9.21 0.92 21.90
CA ARG A 258 8.96 0.70 20.46
C ARG A 258 7.51 0.37 20.18
N ALA A 259 6.86 -0.43 21.02
CA ALA A 259 5.44 -0.77 20.87
C ALA A 259 4.54 0.47 21.02
N GLN A 260 4.79 1.35 21.99
CA GLN A 260 4.05 2.60 22.15
C GLN A 260 4.21 3.54 20.94
N LYS A 261 5.43 3.64 20.39
CA LYS A 261 5.70 4.38 19.15
C LYS A 261 4.96 3.76 17.95
N ALA A 262 4.92 2.43 17.87
CA ALA A 262 4.15 1.71 16.85
C ALA A 262 2.65 2.04 16.98
N LEU A 263 2.05 1.91 18.16
CA LEU A 263 0.65 2.24 18.43
C LEU A 263 0.29 3.68 18.03
N THR A 264 1.17 4.64 18.33
CA THR A 264 0.95 6.05 17.97
C THR A 264 0.95 6.28 16.46
N THR A 265 1.83 5.58 15.73
CA THR A 265 1.92 5.69 14.27
C THR A 265 0.86 4.84 13.55
N LEU A 266 0.40 3.76 14.16
CA LEU A 266 -0.65 2.86 13.66
C LEU A 266 -2.01 3.56 13.50
N LYS A 267 -2.31 4.56 14.35
CA LYS A 267 -3.51 5.41 14.22
C LYS A 267 -3.64 6.11 12.86
N LYS A 268 -2.55 6.19 12.09
CA LYS A 268 -2.50 6.78 10.75
C LYS A 268 -2.51 5.74 9.62
N SER A 269 -2.71 4.46 9.94
CA SER A 269 -2.78 3.39 8.95
C SER A 269 -4.02 3.54 8.06
N ASN A 270 -3.90 3.16 6.79
CA ASN A 270 -5.03 3.15 5.86
C ASN A 270 -5.79 1.81 5.91
N GLU A 271 -5.14 0.73 6.31
CA GLU A 271 -5.74 -0.60 6.46
C GLU A 271 -6.27 -0.74 7.89
N GLN A 272 -7.42 -0.13 8.16
CA GLN A 272 -8.03 -0.08 9.50
C GLN A 272 -8.29 -1.48 10.08
N GLY A 273 -8.64 -2.44 9.22
CA GLY A 273 -8.85 -3.83 9.58
C GLY A 273 -7.58 -4.50 10.12
N ALA A 274 -6.48 -4.42 9.35
CA ALA A 274 -5.18 -4.92 9.77
C ALA A 274 -4.67 -4.18 11.02
N ALA A 275 -4.93 -2.87 11.12
CA ALA A 275 -4.53 -2.08 12.29
C ALA A 275 -5.19 -2.55 13.59
N ALA A 276 -6.42 -3.09 13.55
CA ALA A 276 -7.04 -3.65 14.74
C ALA A 276 -6.29 -4.88 15.25
N PHE A 277 -5.95 -5.80 14.34
CA PHE A 277 -5.14 -6.99 14.65
C PHE A 277 -3.74 -6.62 15.18
N GLU A 278 -3.04 -5.70 14.51
CA GLU A 278 -1.71 -5.27 14.95
C GLU A 278 -1.73 -4.57 16.31
N LYS A 279 -2.79 -3.79 16.58
CA LYS A 279 -2.97 -3.09 17.85
C LYS A 279 -3.02 -4.06 19.01
N GLU A 280 -3.78 -5.16 18.90
CA GLU A 280 -3.90 -6.16 19.97
C GLU A 280 -2.54 -6.77 20.34
N TRP A 281 -1.72 -7.09 19.35
CA TRP A 281 -0.36 -7.59 19.59
C TRP A 281 0.56 -6.56 20.22
N LEU A 282 0.51 -5.32 19.75
CA LEU A 282 1.31 -4.23 20.33
C LEU A 282 0.91 -3.95 21.78
N GLU A 283 -0.39 -4.01 22.10
CA GLU A 283 -0.88 -3.90 23.47
C GLU A 283 -0.41 -5.07 24.33
N LYS A 284 -0.41 -6.30 23.80
CA LYS A 284 0.14 -7.47 24.49
C LYS A 284 1.63 -7.32 24.83
N ILE A 285 2.44 -6.84 23.89
CA ILE A 285 3.88 -6.55 24.13
C ILE A 285 4.01 -5.46 25.20
N THR A 286 3.24 -4.38 25.08
CA THR A 286 3.24 -3.24 26.01
C THR A 286 2.90 -3.69 27.45
N ASN A 287 1.86 -4.52 27.60
CA ASN A 287 1.35 -5.00 28.88
C ASN A 287 2.23 -6.07 29.53
N SER A 288 3.03 -6.80 28.74
CA SER A 288 3.98 -7.79 29.27
C SER A 288 5.04 -7.18 30.21
N VAL A 289 5.25 -5.87 30.13
CA VAL A 289 6.15 -5.11 31.03
C VAL A 289 5.45 -4.70 32.33
N ILE A 290 4.16 -4.40 32.25
CA ILE A 290 3.33 -3.98 33.40
C ILE A 290 2.92 -5.19 34.25
N GLY A 291 2.82 -6.37 33.63
CA GLY A 291 2.49 -7.65 34.27
C GLY A 291 3.64 -8.36 34.99
N LEU A 292 4.81 -7.74 35.14
CA LEU A 292 5.85 -8.20 36.07
C LEU A 292 5.58 -7.55 37.44
N PRO A 293 4.84 -8.20 38.37
CA PRO A 293 4.86 -7.76 39.74
C PRO A 293 6.30 -7.77 40.23
N HIS A 294 6.61 -6.77 41.03
CA HIS A 294 7.89 -6.49 41.70
C HIS A 294 8.26 -7.56 42.76
N GLN A 295 7.92 -8.84 42.53
CA GLN A 295 8.36 -10.00 43.29
C GLN A 295 9.31 -10.76 42.36
N ILE A 296 10.62 -10.56 42.37
CA ILE A 296 11.55 -11.01 43.39
C ILE A 296 12.80 -10.11 43.29
N ARG A 297 12.91 -9.14 44.18
CA ARG A 297 14.20 -8.63 44.67
C ARG A 297 13.96 -8.41 46.15
N HIS A 298 14.26 -9.42 46.95
CA HIS A 298 14.64 -9.40 48.37
C HIS A 298 14.39 -10.78 48.98
N SER A 299 15.42 -11.63 48.91
CA SER A 299 15.88 -12.55 49.96
C SER A 299 17.10 -13.29 49.42
#